data_AF-A0A6A4PWS0-F1
#
_entry.id   AF-A0A6A4PWS0-F1
#
_cell.length_a   1.000
_cell.length_b   1.000
_cell.length_c   1.000
_cell.angle_alpha   90.00
_cell.angle_beta   90.00
_cell.angle_gamma   90.00
#
_symmetry.space_group_name_H-M   'P 1'
#
loop_
_entity.id
_entity.type
_entity.pdbx_description
1 polymer ?
#
loop_
_entity_poly.entity_id
_entity_poly.type
_entity_poly.pdbx_seq_one_letter_code
_entity_poly.pdbx_strand_id
1 'polypeptide(L)'
;MNCRGAYRIERCVSLTTIFRVVLNCNSIFIFDAATKFCVDIATHQHGCCVLQRCIDSSMGKYRDKLLTEICRHALLLAQDPYGNYVITHIIEMKIPNVSAKLISRFKGNYVYLSMQKFSSHVVESCLKHVAESTARIVRELLSAPHFEQLLQDPYANYVVQRALGVTKGPLHASLVEAVRPHKFLRNSPYCKRIFSGGLLKK
;
A
#
# COMPACT_ATOMS: atom_id res chain seq x y z
N MET A 1 25.47 -3.58 6.91
CA MET A 1 24.70 -4.23 7.99
C MET A 1 23.75 -3.20 8.58
N ASN A 2 22.45 -3.42 8.45
CA ASN A 2 21.38 -2.43 8.71
C ASN A 2 20.78 -2.65 10.12
N CYS A 3 21.08 -1.77 11.07
CA CYS A 3 20.58 -1.86 12.46
C CYS A 3 19.31 -1.01 12.75
N ARG A 4 18.63 -0.48 11.74
CA ARG A 4 17.44 0.39 11.95
C ARG A 4 16.08 -0.32 11.99
N GLY A 5 16.03 -1.62 11.65
CA GLY A 5 14.78 -2.41 11.64
C GLY A 5 14.44 -3.09 12.96
N ALA A 6 15.44 -3.44 13.78
CA ALA A 6 15.24 -4.24 14.99
C ALA A 6 14.67 -3.42 16.17
N TYR A 7 15.10 -2.17 16.33
CA TYR A 7 14.69 -1.30 17.46
C TYR A 7 13.20 -0.90 17.45
N ARG A 8 12.51 -0.96 16.30
CA ARG A 8 11.08 -0.63 16.21
C ARG A 8 10.16 -1.78 16.67
N ILE A 9 10.64 -3.02 16.70
CA ILE A 9 9.83 -4.17 17.10
C ILE A 9 9.85 -4.34 18.62
N GLU A 10 10.99 -4.12 19.28
CA GLU A 10 11.11 -4.33 20.73
C GLU A 10 10.23 -3.39 21.57
N ARG A 11 10.04 -2.13 21.15
CA ARG A 11 9.12 -1.20 21.82
C ARG A 11 7.64 -1.49 21.56
N CYS A 12 7.33 -2.20 20.47
CA CYS A 12 5.98 -2.69 20.22
C CYS A 12 5.61 -3.80 21.22
N VAL A 13 6.58 -4.58 21.74
CA VAL A 13 6.34 -5.69 22.67
C VAL A 13 5.77 -5.20 24.01
N SER A 14 6.26 -4.08 24.56
CA SER A 14 5.73 -3.53 25.82
C SER A 14 4.28 -3.02 25.70
N LEU A 15 3.89 -2.49 24.53
CA LEU A 15 2.49 -2.12 24.27
C LEU A 15 1.60 -3.36 24.09
N THR A 16 2.15 -4.52 23.68
CA THR A 16 1.38 -5.77 23.54
C THR A 16 0.88 -6.30 24.87
N THR A 17 1.66 -6.14 25.95
CA THR A 17 1.26 -6.58 27.30
C THR A 17 0.14 -5.72 27.86
N ILE A 18 0.23 -4.38 27.70
CA ILE A 18 -0.83 -3.45 28.10
C ILE A 18 -2.11 -3.70 27.29
N PHE A 19 -1.99 -3.93 25.98
CA PHE A 19 -3.15 -4.19 25.12
C PHE A 19 -3.81 -5.56 25.40
N ARG A 20 -3.02 -6.60 25.72
CA ARG A 20 -3.54 -7.91 26.16
C ARG A 20 -4.34 -7.83 27.45
N VAL A 21 -3.89 -7.00 28.41
CA VAL A 21 -4.61 -6.80 29.68
C VAL A 21 -5.90 -6.01 29.47
N VAL A 22 -5.90 -5.01 28.58
CA VAL A 22 -7.06 -4.16 28.29
C VAL A 22 -8.15 -4.86 27.47
N LEU A 23 -7.80 -5.82 26.60
CA LEU A 23 -8.77 -6.56 25.77
C LEU A 23 -9.64 -7.56 26.55
N ASN A 24 -9.31 -7.89 27.80
CA ASN A 24 -9.94 -9.02 28.50
C ASN A 24 -11.28 -8.71 29.20
N CYS A 25 -11.67 -7.43 29.39
CA CYS A 25 -12.90 -7.11 30.14
C CYS A 25 -13.87 -6.09 29.50
N ASN A 26 -13.53 -5.38 28.41
CA ASN A 26 -14.45 -4.39 27.77
C ASN A 26 -14.16 -4.17 26.26
N SER A 27 -14.11 -5.26 25.48
CA SER A 27 -13.69 -5.23 24.07
C SER A 27 -14.58 -4.39 23.14
N ILE A 28 -15.88 -4.25 23.43
CA ILE A 28 -16.85 -3.52 22.59
C ILE A 28 -16.51 -2.02 22.50
N PHE A 29 -16.31 -1.37 23.65
CA PHE A 29 -16.02 0.07 23.70
C PHE A 29 -14.72 0.42 22.96
N ILE A 30 -13.73 -0.46 23.03
CA ILE A 30 -12.44 -0.26 22.35
C ILE A 30 -12.61 -0.26 20.83
N PHE A 31 -13.39 -1.19 20.28
CA PHE A 31 -13.62 -1.24 18.84
C PHE A 31 -14.49 -0.09 18.33
N ASP A 32 -15.49 0.35 19.12
CA ASP A 32 -16.31 1.50 18.77
C ASP A 32 -15.47 2.80 18.81
N ALA A 33 -14.62 2.98 19.82
CA ALA A 33 -13.68 4.10 19.89
C ALA A 33 -12.64 4.04 18.74
N ALA A 34 -12.06 2.87 18.48
CA ALA A 34 -11.12 2.69 17.38
C ALA A 34 -11.74 2.98 16.01
N THR A 35 -13.03 2.66 15.84
CA THR A 35 -13.78 2.99 14.62
C THR A 35 -14.00 4.50 14.54
N LYS A 36 -14.49 5.13 15.62
CA LYS A 36 -14.81 6.57 15.65
C LYS A 36 -13.58 7.45 15.42
N PHE A 37 -12.43 7.07 15.96
CA PHE A 37 -11.18 7.84 15.88
C PHE A 37 -10.15 7.19 14.96
N CYS A 38 -10.59 6.40 13.97
CA CYS A 38 -9.67 5.56 13.19
C CYS A 38 -8.61 6.36 12.44
N VAL A 39 -8.94 7.58 11.97
CA VAL A 39 -7.98 8.45 11.28
C VAL A 39 -6.92 8.95 12.25
N ASP A 40 -7.33 9.58 13.35
CA ASP A 40 -6.41 10.14 14.35
C ASP A 40 -5.46 9.08 14.91
N ILE A 41 -5.99 7.87 15.16
CA ILE A 41 -5.20 6.74 15.63
C ILE A 41 -4.24 6.27 14.52
N ALA A 42 -4.71 6.11 13.28
CA ALA A 42 -3.88 5.64 12.16
C ALA A 42 -2.73 6.58 11.81
N THR A 43 -2.92 7.88 11.95
CA THR A 43 -1.91 8.91 11.63
C THR A 43 -0.99 9.23 12.80
N HIS A 44 -1.13 8.53 13.93
CA HIS A 44 -0.25 8.67 15.09
C HIS A 44 0.87 7.63 15.09
N GLN A 45 2.10 8.05 15.46
CA GLN A 45 3.32 7.23 15.40
C GLN A 45 3.27 5.87 16.11
N HIS A 46 2.46 5.77 17.17
CA HIS A 46 2.21 4.52 17.90
C HIS A 46 0.76 4.05 17.73
N GLY A 47 -0.13 4.95 17.31
CA GLY A 47 -1.53 4.64 17.12
C GLY A 47 -1.73 3.70 15.93
N CYS A 48 -0.94 3.83 14.86
CA CYS A 48 -1.02 2.94 13.71
C CYS A 48 -0.80 1.46 14.09
N CYS A 49 0.14 1.17 14.99
CA CYS A 49 0.39 -0.17 15.51
C CYS A 49 -0.75 -0.67 16.40
N VAL A 50 -1.33 0.22 17.21
CA VAL A 50 -2.51 -0.09 18.02
C VAL A 50 -3.70 -0.43 17.13
N LEU A 51 -3.95 0.36 16.08
CA LEU A 51 -5.06 0.15 15.15
C LEU A 51 -4.91 -1.16 14.37
N GLN A 52 -3.69 -1.52 13.95
CA GLN A 52 -3.44 -2.83 13.32
C GLN A 52 -3.79 -3.98 14.26
N ARG A 53 -3.43 -3.88 15.55
CA ARG A 53 -3.82 -4.89 16.56
C ARG A 53 -5.33 -4.91 16.80
N CYS A 54 -5.99 -3.75 16.80
CA CYS A 54 -7.45 -3.68 16.86
C CYS A 54 -8.06 -4.41 15.67
N ILE A 55 -7.55 -4.19 14.46
CA ILE A 55 -7.97 -4.92 13.27
C ILE A 55 -7.79 -6.41 13.50
N ASP A 56 -6.60 -6.88 13.86
CA ASP A 56 -6.30 -8.32 14.02
C ASP A 56 -7.13 -9.01 15.10
N SER A 57 -7.48 -8.28 16.16
CA SER A 57 -8.26 -8.81 17.30
C SER A 57 -9.78 -8.66 17.13
N SER A 58 -10.23 -7.84 16.19
CA SER A 58 -11.65 -7.61 15.94
C SER A 58 -12.28 -8.76 15.15
N MET A 59 -13.54 -9.09 15.48
CA MET A 59 -14.31 -10.15 14.84
C MET A 59 -15.74 -9.69 14.50
N GLY A 60 -16.36 -10.36 13.52
CA GLY A 60 -17.74 -10.12 13.09
C GLY A 60 -18.06 -8.64 12.82
N LYS A 61 -19.22 -8.19 13.31
CA LYS A 61 -19.73 -6.83 13.08
C LYS A 61 -18.76 -5.70 13.46
N TYR A 62 -17.92 -5.88 14.47
CA TYR A 62 -16.97 -4.85 14.91
C TYR A 62 -15.82 -4.71 13.92
N ARG A 63 -15.31 -5.83 13.42
CA ARG A 63 -14.30 -5.87 12.37
C ARG A 63 -14.82 -5.20 11.10
N ASP A 64 -16.03 -5.55 10.70
CA ASP A 64 -16.63 -5.03 9.47
C ASP A 64 -16.86 -3.52 9.53
N LYS A 65 -17.34 -3.01 10.68
CA LYS A 65 -17.49 -1.58 10.95
C LYS A 65 -16.14 -0.87 10.89
N LEU A 66 -15.15 -1.36 11.61
CA LEU A 66 -13.81 -0.77 11.68
C LEU A 66 -13.16 -0.71 10.29
N LEU A 67 -13.15 -1.82 9.55
CA LEU A 67 -12.58 -1.87 8.20
C LEU A 67 -13.34 -0.98 7.23
N THR A 68 -14.67 -0.90 7.34
CA THR A 68 -15.48 -0.03 6.48
C THR A 68 -15.14 1.44 6.72
N GLU A 69 -14.99 1.85 7.98
CA GLU A 69 -14.65 3.24 8.32
C GLU A 69 -13.22 3.59 7.89
N ILE A 70 -12.25 2.69 8.08
CA ILE A 70 -10.88 2.89 7.58
C ILE A 70 -10.89 2.99 6.05
N CYS A 71 -11.62 2.13 5.34
CA CYS A 71 -11.78 2.21 3.89
C CYS A 71 -12.39 3.54 3.44
N ARG A 72 -13.28 4.16 4.23
CA ARG A 72 -13.82 5.49 3.93
C ARG A 72 -12.71 6.54 3.84
N HIS A 73 -11.63 6.40 4.61
CA HIS A 73 -10.49 7.31 4.63
C HIS A 73 -9.24 6.80 3.91
N ALA A 74 -9.36 5.72 3.14
CA ALA A 74 -8.22 5.02 2.56
C ALA A 74 -7.25 5.91 1.78
N LEU A 75 -7.76 6.84 0.96
CA LEU A 75 -6.91 7.71 0.14
C LEU A 75 -6.09 8.68 0.99
N LEU A 76 -6.67 9.21 2.07
CA LEU A 76 -5.96 10.07 3.02
C LEU A 76 -4.90 9.27 3.77
N LEU A 77 -5.28 8.11 4.30
CA LEU A 77 -4.40 7.26 5.09
C LEU A 77 -3.24 6.69 4.27
N ALA A 78 -3.46 6.35 3.00
CA ALA A 78 -2.41 5.83 2.13
C ALA A 78 -1.24 6.81 1.93
N GLN A 79 -1.49 8.12 2.03
CA GLN A 79 -0.50 9.18 1.84
C GLN A 79 0.20 9.57 3.14
N ASP A 80 -0.37 9.21 4.28
CA ASP A 80 0.15 9.56 5.60
C ASP A 80 1.42 8.75 5.97
N PRO A 81 2.44 9.35 6.63
CA PRO A 81 3.66 8.65 7.06
C PRO A 81 3.46 7.41 7.92
N TYR A 82 2.33 7.30 8.64
CA TYR A 82 1.98 6.18 9.50
C TYR A 82 0.75 5.41 8.99
N GLY A 83 -0.25 6.11 8.46
CA GLY A 83 -1.48 5.55 7.91
C GLY A 83 -1.23 4.59 6.76
N ASN A 84 -0.18 4.80 5.95
CA ASN A 84 0.17 3.91 4.85
C ASN A 84 0.43 2.47 5.31
N TYR A 85 0.95 2.29 6.53
CA TYR A 85 1.17 0.96 7.11
C TYR A 85 -0.16 0.29 7.48
N VAL A 86 -1.16 1.04 7.94
CA VAL A 86 -2.50 0.49 8.23
C VAL A 86 -3.17 0.03 6.94
N ILE A 87 -3.11 0.83 5.88
CA ILE A 87 -3.68 0.46 4.58
C ILE A 87 -2.96 -0.74 3.99
N THR A 88 -1.63 -0.76 4.03
CA THR A 88 -0.82 -1.89 3.56
C THR A 88 -1.16 -3.17 4.33
N HIS A 89 -1.30 -3.08 5.66
CA HIS A 89 -1.72 -4.21 6.50
C HIS A 89 -3.06 -4.79 6.03
N ILE A 90 -4.08 -3.93 5.82
CA ILE A 90 -5.41 -4.36 5.36
C ILE A 90 -5.34 -5.04 3.98
N ILE A 91 -4.53 -4.51 3.05
CA ILE A 91 -4.31 -5.11 1.72
C ILE A 91 -3.70 -6.52 1.86
N GLU A 92 -2.73 -6.68 2.75
CA GLU A 92 -2.04 -7.96 2.97
C GLU A 92 -2.93 -9.04 3.59
N MET A 93 -4.02 -8.64 4.28
CA MET A 93 -5.05 -9.57 4.78
C MET A 93 -5.86 -10.24 3.67
N LYS A 94 -5.86 -9.69 2.44
CA LYS A 94 -6.53 -10.24 1.25
C LYS A 94 -8.02 -10.55 1.45
N ILE A 95 -8.73 -9.73 2.23
CA ILE A 95 -10.18 -9.88 2.44
C ILE A 95 -10.90 -9.33 1.20
N PRO A 96 -11.56 -10.16 0.36
CA PRO A 96 -12.00 -9.74 -0.97
C PRO A 96 -12.88 -8.48 -0.98
N ASN A 97 -13.91 -8.43 -0.12
CA ASN A 97 -14.82 -7.29 -0.04
C ASN A 97 -14.14 -5.99 0.42
N VAL A 98 -13.10 -6.09 1.25
CA VAL A 98 -12.36 -4.94 1.78
C VAL A 98 -11.34 -4.47 0.74
N SER A 99 -10.63 -5.40 0.10
CA SER A 99 -9.73 -5.11 -1.02
C SER A 99 -10.45 -4.39 -2.15
N ALA A 100 -11.64 -4.86 -2.55
CA ALA A 100 -12.45 -4.22 -3.58
C ALA A 100 -12.84 -2.78 -3.20
N LYS A 101 -13.21 -2.53 -1.94
CA LYS A 101 -13.47 -1.18 -1.42
C LYS A 101 -12.23 -0.29 -1.53
N LEU A 102 -11.05 -0.77 -1.12
CA LEU A 102 -9.79 -0.03 -1.22
C LEU A 102 -9.44 0.32 -2.67
N ILE A 103 -9.52 -0.65 -3.59
CA ILE A 103 -9.26 -0.42 -5.02
C ILE A 103 -10.20 0.64 -5.60
N SER A 104 -11.48 0.59 -5.21
CA SER A 104 -12.46 1.60 -5.61
C SER A 104 -12.07 3.00 -5.12
N ARG A 105 -11.51 3.11 -3.90
CA ARG A 105 -11.05 4.40 -3.35
C ARG A 105 -9.79 4.95 -4.03
N PHE A 106 -8.90 4.09 -4.52
CA PHE A 106 -7.68 4.53 -5.20
C PHE A 106 -7.88 4.80 -6.69
N LYS A 107 -9.07 4.52 -7.22
CA LYS A 107 -9.39 4.72 -8.63
C LYS A 107 -9.13 6.15 -9.09
N GLY A 108 -8.37 6.31 -10.18
CA GLY A 108 -8.05 7.61 -10.76
C GLY A 108 -6.91 8.34 -10.05
N ASN A 109 -6.30 7.74 -9.03
CA ASN A 109 -5.23 8.35 -8.24
C ASN A 109 -3.92 7.55 -8.25
N TYR A 110 -3.83 6.40 -8.93
CA TYR A 110 -2.64 5.54 -8.91
C TYR A 110 -1.39 6.22 -9.45
N VAL A 111 -1.49 7.06 -10.48
CA VAL A 111 -0.34 7.84 -10.98
C VAL A 111 0.19 8.75 -9.88
N TYR A 112 -0.69 9.55 -9.28
CA TYR A 112 -0.36 10.47 -8.19
C TYR A 112 0.20 9.75 -6.96
N LEU A 113 -0.46 8.67 -6.52
CA LEU A 113 -0.04 7.88 -5.36
C LEU A 113 1.32 7.20 -5.61
N SER A 114 1.63 6.82 -6.84
CA SER A 114 2.89 6.17 -7.18
C SER A 114 4.09 7.11 -7.07
N MET A 115 3.88 8.43 -7.25
CA MET A 115 4.94 9.45 -7.19
C MET A 115 5.18 10.00 -5.77
N GLN A 116 4.50 9.45 -4.76
CA GLN A 116 4.68 9.88 -3.38
C GLN A 116 5.45 8.85 -2.55
N LYS A 117 6.21 9.37 -1.58
CA LYS A 117 7.07 8.58 -0.70
C LYS A 117 6.34 7.45 0.03
N PHE A 118 5.14 7.72 0.55
CA PHE A 118 4.43 6.78 1.42
C PHE A 118 3.41 5.94 0.65
N SER A 119 2.61 6.55 -0.22
CA SER A 119 1.57 5.81 -0.94
C SER A 119 2.10 4.95 -2.08
N SER A 120 3.32 5.16 -2.57
CA SER A 120 3.91 4.27 -3.58
C SER A 120 4.02 2.83 -3.07
N HIS A 121 4.33 2.65 -1.78
CA HIS A 121 4.31 1.34 -1.12
C HIS A 121 2.91 0.71 -1.09
N VAL A 122 1.86 1.52 -0.92
CA VAL A 122 0.47 1.06 -0.97
C VAL A 122 0.14 0.56 -2.38
N VAL A 123 0.54 1.28 -3.43
CA VAL A 123 0.33 0.84 -4.83
C VAL A 123 1.12 -0.44 -5.13
N GLU A 124 2.36 -0.55 -4.67
CA GLU A 124 3.14 -1.80 -4.77
C GLU A 124 2.45 -2.97 -4.06
N SER A 125 1.86 -2.73 -2.89
CA SER A 125 1.12 -3.75 -2.14
C SER A 125 -0.14 -4.20 -2.88
N CYS A 126 -0.91 -3.27 -3.46
CA CYS A 126 -2.03 -3.61 -4.34
C CYS A 126 -1.60 -4.51 -5.49
N LEU A 127 -0.54 -4.14 -6.22
CA LEU A 127 0.01 -4.92 -7.35
C LEU A 127 0.44 -6.34 -6.94
N LYS A 128 0.92 -6.51 -5.70
CA LYS A 128 1.45 -7.77 -5.19
C LYS A 128 0.37 -8.68 -4.59
N HIS A 129 -0.60 -8.11 -3.89
CA HIS A 129 -1.54 -8.87 -3.04
C HIS A 129 -2.96 -8.94 -3.62
N VAL A 130 -3.30 -8.08 -4.58
CA VAL A 130 -4.67 -7.95 -5.10
C VAL A 130 -4.69 -8.00 -6.62
N ALA A 131 -4.83 -9.21 -7.17
CA ALA A 131 -4.74 -9.47 -8.62
C ALA A 131 -5.73 -8.65 -9.47
N GLU A 132 -6.93 -8.40 -8.96
CA GLU A 132 -7.96 -7.58 -9.63
C GLU A 132 -7.54 -6.11 -9.79
N SER A 133 -6.61 -5.61 -8.96
CA SER A 133 -6.11 -4.24 -9.07
C SER A 133 -5.09 -4.07 -10.20
N THR A 134 -4.36 -5.14 -10.58
CA THR A 134 -3.18 -5.04 -11.45
C THR A 134 -3.48 -4.44 -12.81
N ALA A 135 -4.49 -4.96 -13.51
CA ALA A 135 -4.90 -4.42 -14.80
C ALA A 135 -5.35 -2.96 -14.71
N ARG A 136 -5.93 -2.59 -13.58
CA ARG A 136 -6.47 -1.26 -13.33
C ARG A 136 -5.36 -0.24 -13.10
N ILE A 137 -4.40 -0.59 -12.24
CA ILE A 137 -3.21 0.21 -11.95
C ILE A 137 -2.40 0.41 -13.23
N VAL A 138 -2.11 -0.67 -13.97
CA VAL A 138 -1.27 -0.60 -15.16
C VAL A 138 -1.89 0.27 -16.26
N ARG A 139 -3.19 0.13 -16.52
CA ARG A 139 -3.88 0.99 -17.51
C ARG A 139 -3.83 2.46 -17.12
N GLU A 140 -3.95 2.76 -15.83
CA GLU A 140 -3.89 4.14 -15.34
C GLU A 140 -2.48 4.73 -15.47
N LEU A 141 -1.43 3.95 -15.14
CA LEU A 141 -0.04 4.34 -15.37
C LEU A 141 0.24 4.60 -16.86
N LEU A 142 -0.24 3.71 -17.75
CA LEU A 142 -0.09 3.84 -19.20
C LEU A 142 -0.85 5.03 -19.80
N SER A 143 -1.86 5.54 -19.08
CA SER A 143 -2.62 6.72 -19.51
C SER A 143 -1.99 8.03 -19.05
N ALA A 144 -0.85 7.98 -18.33
CA ALA A 144 -0.14 9.18 -17.90
C ALA A 144 0.44 9.93 -19.13
N PRO A 145 0.16 11.23 -19.31
CA PRO A 145 0.66 12.01 -20.45
C PRO A 145 2.19 12.01 -20.59
N HIS A 146 2.89 11.96 -19.45
CA HIS A 146 4.36 11.96 -19.35
C HIS A 146 4.86 10.69 -18.65
N PHE A 147 4.64 9.53 -19.27
CA PHE A 147 5.01 8.23 -18.69
C PHE A 147 6.50 8.17 -18.28
N GLU A 148 7.39 8.84 -19.01
CA GLU A 148 8.81 8.97 -18.70
C GLU A 148 9.10 9.63 -17.36
N GLN A 149 8.20 10.47 -16.85
CA GLN A 149 8.34 11.05 -15.51
C GLN A 149 8.17 9.96 -14.45
N LEU A 150 7.27 8.99 -14.65
CA LEU A 150 7.10 7.86 -13.73
C LEU A 150 8.34 6.96 -13.69
N LEU A 151 9.05 6.82 -14.81
CA LEU A 151 10.29 6.04 -14.87
C LEU A 151 11.43 6.69 -14.09
N GLN A 152 11.45 8.02 -14.04
CA GLN A 152 12.52 8.82 -13.41
C GLN A 152 12.18 9.28 -11.99
N ASP A 153 10.91 9.21 -11.60
CA ASP A 153 10.46 9.60 -10.27
C ASP A 153 11.12 8.74 -9.17
N PRO A 154 11.56 9.32 -8.04
CA PRO A 154 12.22 8.60 -6.96
C PRO A 154 11.41 7.44 -6.35
N TYR A 155 10.09 7.43 -6.52
CA TYR A 155 9.18 6.45 -5.95
C TYR A 155 8.44 5.64 -7.02
N ALA A 156 7.90 6.30 -8.05
CA ALA A 156 7.09 5.64 -9.08
C ALA A 156 7.90 4.63 -9.91
N ASN A 157 9.22 4.83 -10.04
CA ASN A 157 10.10 3.86 -10.69
C ASN A 157 9.99 2.45 -10.07
N TYR A 158 9.78 2.36 -8.75
CA TYR A 158 9.60 1.08 -8.05
C TYR A 158 8.24 0.47 -8.36
N VAL A 159 7.20 1.29 -8.47
CA VAL A 159 5.86 0.84 -8.88
C VAL A 159 5.88 0.30 -10.31
N VAL A 160 6.56 0.96 -11.25
CA VAL A 160 6.71 0.46 -12.62
C VAL A 160 7.50 -0.85 -12.65
N GLN A 161 8.58 -0.97 -11.89
CA GLN A 161 9.32 -2.23 -11.75
C GLN A 161 8.43 -3.35 -11.20
N ARG A 162 7.62 -3.05 -10.17
CA ARG A 162 6.67 -4.00 -9.60
C ARG A 162 5.65 -4.44 -10.63
N ALA A 163 5.06 -3.50 -11.37
CA ALA A 163 4.08 -3.75 -12.42
C ALA A 163 4.67 -4.65 -13.52
N LEU A 164 5.88 -4.36 -14.02
CA LEU A 164 6.60 -5.23 -14.96
C LEU A 164 6.87 -6.62 -14.36
N GLY A 165 7.15 -6.71 -13.07
CA GLY A 165 7.41 -7.96 -12.35
C GLY A 165 6.19 -8.88 -12.25
N VAL A 166 4.99 -8.32 -12.03
CA VAL A 166 3.75 -9.08 -11.76
C VAL A 166 2.85 -9.29 -12.98
N THR A 167 3.01 -8.48 -14.03
CA THR A 167 2.20 -8.58 -15.26
C THR A 167 2.71 -9.68 -16.20
N LYS A 168 1.79 -10.24 -17.01
CA LYS A 168 2.07 -11.19 -18.10
C LYS A 168 1.16 -10.91 -19.31
N GLY A 169 1.47 -11.49 -20.45
CA GLY A 169 0.61 -11.45 -21.65
C GLY A 169 0.43 -10.04 -22.22
N PRO A 170 -0.75 -9.71 -22.79
CA PRO A 170 -0.98 -8.42 -23.48
C PRO A 170 -0.77 -7.19 -22.61
N LEU A 171 -1.08 -7.29 -21.31
CA LEU A 171 -0.89 -6.20 -20.37
C LEU A 171 0.59 -5.92 -20.10
N HIS A 172 1.41 -6.99 -20.01
CA HIS A 172 2.86 -6.86 -19.88
C HIS A 172 3.47 -6.26 -21.15
N ALA A 173 3.07 -6.76 -22.31
CA ALA A 173 3.52 -6.25 -23.60
C ALA A 173 3.24 -4.74 -23.72
N SER A 174 2.03 -4.29 -23.35
CA SER A 174 1.67 -2.86 -23.36
C SER A 174 2.60 -2.02 -22.46
N LEU A 175 2.95 -2.53 -21.28
CA LEU A 175 3.87 -1.85 -20.37
C LEU A 175 5.30 -1.81 -20.91
N VAL A 176 5.77 -2.88 -21.54
CA VAL A 176 7.08 -2.94 -22.21
C VAL A 176 7.15 -1.98 -23.40
N GLU A 177 6.10 -1.91 -24.23
CA GLU A 177 6.02 -0.97 -25.35
C GLU A 177 6.08 0.48 -24.88
N ALA A 178 5.44 0.82 -23.76
CA ALA A 178 5.54 2.16 -23.18
C ALA A 178 6.95 2.49 -22.64
N VAL A 179 7.66 1.51 -22.10
CA VAL A 179 9.03 1.71 -21.57
C VAL A 179 10.09 1.79 -22.68
N ARG A 180 9.90 1.06 -23.79
CA ARG A 180 10.92 0.86 -24.83
C ARG A 180 11.45 2.14 -25.48
N PRO A 181 10.64 3.17 -25.81
CA PRO A 181 11.13 4.44 -26.36
C PRO A 181 12.11 5.16 -25.43
N HIS A 182 12.03 4.92 -24.13
CA HIS A 182 12.82 5.62 -23.12
C HIS A 182 14.13 4.92 -22.75
N LYS A 183 14.64 4.02 -23.59
CA LYS A 183 15.91 3.30 -23.37
C LYS A 183 17.12 4.22 -23.11
N PHE A 184 17.08 5.47 -23.58
CA PHE A 184 18.12 6.46 -23.30
C PHE A 184 18.24 6.77 -21.80
N LEU A 185 17.17 6.58 -21.01
CA LEU A 185 17.16 6.77 -19.56
C LEU A 185 17.90 5.67 -18.79
N ARG A 186 18.43 4.62 -19.45
CA ARG A 186 19.11 3.49 -18.78
C ARG A 186 20.23 3.89 -17.81
N ASN A 187 20.85 5.06 -18.03
CA ASN A 187 21.93 5.59 -17.20
C ASN A 187 21.42 6.38 -15.98
N SER A 188 20.15 6.80 -15.97
CA SER A 188 19.52 7.48 -14.84
C SER A 188 19.56 6.60 -13.59
N PRO A 189 19.89 7.14 -12.41
CA PRO A 189 19.98 6.36 -11.17
C PRO A 189 18.69 5.59 -10.84
N TYR A 190 17.53 6.11 -11.24
CA TYR A 190 16.22 5.50 -10.96
C TYR A 190 15.83 4.41 -11.98
N CYS A 191 16.30 4.51 -13.23
CA CYS A 191 15.84 3.63 -14.31
C CYS A 191 16.72 2.39 -14.53
N LYS A 192 17.92 2.32 -13.91
CA LYS A 192 18.87 1.21 -14.09
C LYS A 192 18.24 -0.17 -13.95
N ARG A 193 17.36 -0.34 -12.97
CA ARG A 193 16.68 -1.63 -12.71
C ARG A 193 15.58 -1.94 -13.73
N ILE A 194 14.84 -0.93 -14.19
CA ILE A 194 13.79 -1.09 -15.21
C ILE A 194 14.40 -1.66 -16.51
N PHE A 195 15.55 -1.12 -16.91
CA PHE A 195 16.24 -1.54 -18.13
C PHE A 195 17.22 -2.72 -17.92
N SER A 196 17.33 -3.25 -16.71
CA SER A 196 18.05 -4.50 -16.48
C SER A 196 17.25 -5.65 -17.12
N GLY A 197 17.89 -6.40 -18.02
CA GLY A 197 17.21 -7.19 -19.06
C GLY A 197 16.25 -8.30 -18.62
N GLY A 198 16.04 -8.54 -17.32
CA GLY A 198 15.11 -9.56 -16.83
C GLY A 198 13.64 -9.13 -16.80
N LEU A 199 13.35 -7.82 -16.68
CA LEU A 199 11.96 -7.33 -16.55
C LEU A 199 11.25 -7.10 -17.89
N LEU A 200 12.00 -6.92 -18.98
CA LEU A 200 11.46 -6.58 -20.30
C LEU A 200 11.38 -7.78 -21.27
N LYS A 201 11.67 -9.00 -20.79
CA LYS A 201 11.77 -10.22 -21.60
C LYS A 201 10.74 -11.31 -21.23
N LYS A 202 9.72 -10.99 -20.44
CA LYS A 202 8.67 -11.93 -20.02
C LYS A 202 7.52 -11.98 -21.03
#